data_AF-A0A1G8VWI3-F1
#
_entry.id   AF-A0A1G8VWI3-F1
#
_cell.length_a   1.000
_cell.length_b   1.000
_cell.length_c   1.000
_cell.angle_alpha   90.00
_cell.angle_beta   90.00
_cell.angle_gamma   90.00
#
_symmetry.space_group_name_H-M   'P 1'
#
loop_
_entity.id
_entity.type
_entity.pdbx_description
1 polymer ?
#
loop_
_entity_poly.entity_id
_entity_poly.type
_entity_poly.pdbx_seq_one_letter_code
_entity_poly.pdbx_strand_id
1 'polypeptide(L)'
;MGVGELLAQATCAVRASRDGRTIGTAWLGTDEGYLLTAGHVVAPLAESGEVWVRFPDAETDERATFVIQPVHDKPAAQDFAVLRLDRPNGRQPLPFTLVTQADGQVRARGYGDNLRSAQSGGTGVLTPAGNYLRTSSSWAYYFQYETTTLAVTGFSGAAVYSDLAGAVIGIQVEAEGGRQAFAMPLARIVDYWEELVGAAVRPTRGRCVLLQPSTTTEAQRDIVRERILRPVLEQLNLALYVSEPSGMRGEDLKQLELADVVIADITGADPSVVYELTVAQGLGTPDVVIRDRSADSPAGRIFDVLDLDLDDIEASRRTVEQRLLSVRSIFEALGENPTTNPVTTFFKAPLTQISVANALAAGYARNFVLPVANALLEISTGRGPGSLTVDGVELPVERLRDATVTVVVPKRLEWCNDDFIDLELAQTGLVVPATVSHPDFSRPRAMKCLPLVDGEPVRLLDVFPTTLSTVAESIDERFDVDPHRRTSDHWRALEQKEIDRFQSKLIKRIRSAGDRRVGPRFLRDVIRVSTAAAVFPDLDG
;
A
#
# COMPACT_ATOMS: atom_id res chain seq x y z
N MET A 1 -10.70 6.19 11.33
CA MET A 1 -11.61 5.18 10.77
C MET A 1 -10.83 4.26 9.85
N GLY A 2 -10.76 2.97 10.15
CA GLY A 2 -10.05 2.01 9.31
C GLY A 2 -10.80 1.73 8.00
N VAL A 3 -10.11 1.30 6.94
CA VAL A 3 -10.74 0.95 5.64
C VAL A 3 -11.90 -0.04 5.80
N GLY A 4 -11.76 -1.00 6.72
CA GLY A 4 -12.82 -1.99 7.00
C GLY A 4 -14.08 -1.38 7.59
N GLU A 5 -13.97 -0.35 8.44
CA GLU A 5 -15.10 0.39 9.02
C GLU A 5 -15.72 1.32 7.99
N LEU A 6 -14.89 2.00 7.20
CA LEU A 6 -15.32 2.88 6.13
C LEU A 6 -16.15 2.11 5.08
N LEU A 7 -15.65 0.94 4.66
CA LEU A 7 -16.39 -0.01 3.81
C LEU A 7 -17.68 -0.48 4.48
N ALA A 8 -17.66 -0.73 5.80
CA ALA A 8 -18.83 -1.25 6.49
C ALA A 8 -19.97 -0.23 6.49
N GLN A 9 -19.68 1.01 6.91
CA GLN A 9 -20.72 2.03 7.08
C GLN A 9 -21.25 2.56 5.74
N ALA A 10 -20.43 2.60 4.68
CA ALA A 10 -20.89 3.09 3.38
C ALA A 10 -21.63 2.03 2.54
N THR A 11 -21.57 0.76 2.91
CA THR A 11 -22.15 -0.34 2.12
C THR A 11 -23.53 -0.73 2.65
N CYS A 12 -24.54 -0.71 1.78
CA CYS A 12 -25.92 -1.04 2.10
C CYS A 12 -26.45 -2.23 1.30
N ALA A 13 -27.45 -2.90 1.86
CA ALA A 13 -28.20 -3.97 1.20
C ALA A 13 -29.23 -3.36 0.27
N VAL A 14 -29.30 -3.83 -0.98
CA VAL A 14 -30.39 -3.49 -1.92
C VAL A 14 -31.55 -4.45 -1.69
N ARG A 15 -32.76 -3.92 -1.59
CA ARG A 15 -33.96 -4.64 -1.16
C ARG A 15 -34.98 -4.70 -2.29
N ALA A 16 -35.63 -5.85 -2.46
CA ALA A 16 -36.68 -6.03 -3.48
C ALA A 16 -37.94 -5.16 -3.23
N SER A 17 -38.16 -4.76 -1.97
CA SER A 17 -39.21 -3.86 -1.51
C SER A 17 -38.86 -3.37 -0.09
N ARG A 18 -39.64 -2.45 0.50
CA ARG A 18 -39.39 -1.84 1.82
C ARG A 18 -39.17 -2.83 2.98
N ASP A 19 -39.70 -4.04 2.88
CA ASP A 19 -39.48 -5.13 3.85
C ASP A 19 -39.08 -6.43 3.13
N GLY A 20 -38.64 -6.31 1.89
CA GLY A 20 -38.33 -7.42 1.00
C GLY A 20 -37.00 -8.09 1.34
N ARG A 21 -36.70 -9.18 0.63
CA ARG A 21 -35.39 -9.82 0.72
C ARG A 21 -34.30 -8.91 0.14
N THR A 22 -33.08 -9.08 0.62
CA THR A 22 -31.89 -8.51 -0.01
C THR A 22 -31.67 -9.18 -1.37
N ILE A 23 -31.37 -8.38 -2.40
CA ILE A 23 -31.15 -8.83 -3.78
C ILE A 23 -29.75 -8.47 -4.31
N GLY A 24 -29.00 -7.67 -3.56
CA GLY A 24 -27.61 -7.33 -3.88
C GLY A 24 -27.06 -6.26 -2.94
N THR A 25 -25.99 -5.62 -3.38
CA THR A 25 -25.22 -4.64 -2.61
C THR A 25 -25.18 -3.31 -3.33
N ALA A 26 -25.22 -2.21 -2.58
CA ALA A 26 -24.93 -0.87 -3.08
C ALA A 26 -24.01 -0.15 -2.08
N TRP A 27 -23.40 0.95 -2.50
CA TRP A 27 -22.50 1.72 -1.63
C TRP A 27 -22.58 3.22 -1.91
N LEU A 28 -22.36 4.00 -0.85
CA LEU A 28 -22.37 5.46 -0.88
C LEU A 28 -21.09 6.01 -1.50
N GLY A 29 -21.22 6.68 -2.65
CA GLY A 29 -20.09 7.26 -3.38
C GLY A 29 -19.88 8.74 -3.16
N THR A 30 -20.88 9.50 -2.71
CA THR A 30 -20.77 10.96 -2.53
C THR A 30 -21.52 11.45 -1.29
N ASP A 31 -21.16 12.64 -0.81
CA ASP A 31 -21.86 13.32 0.30
C ASP A 31 -23.30 13.73 -0.06
N GLU A 32 -23.63 13.80 -1.35
CA GLU A 32 -24.97 14.14 -1.84
C GLU A 32 -25.96 12.95 -1.78
N GLY A 33 -25.51 11.78 -1.31
CA GLY A 33 -26.35 10.60 -1.18
C GLY A 33 -26.40 9.71 -2.42
N TYR A 34 -25.47 9.86 -3.37
CA TYR A 34 -25.40 8.98 -4.53
C TYR A 34 -24.88 7.59 -4.15
N LEU A 35 -25.63 6.56 -4.54
CA LEU A 35 -25.27 5.16 -4.38
C LEU A 35 -24.91 4.55 -5.73
N LEU A 36 -23.89 3.68 -5.75
CA LEU A 36 -23.54 2.88 -6.91
C LEU A 36 -23.83 1.40 -6.63
N THR A 37 -24.30 0.70 -7.66
CA THR A 37 -24.59 -0.74 -7.61
C THR A 37 -24.44 -1.35 -9.00
N ALA A 38 -24.54 -2.68 -9.11
CA ALA A 38 -24.57 -3.38 -10.39
C ALA A 38 -25.95 -3.23 -11.03
N GLY A 39 -26.00 -2.96 -12.33
CA GLY A 39 -27.24 -2.73 -13.06
C GLY A 39 -28.18 -3.92 -13.01
N HIS A 40 -27.66 -5.14 -13.14
CA HIS A 40 -28.50 -6.36 -13.07
C HIS A 40 -29.20 -6.57 -11.73
N VAL A 41 -28.66 -6.02 -10.63
CA VAL A 41 -29.26 -6.15 -9.30
C VAL A 41 -30.58 -5.38 -9.23
N VAL A 42 -30.62 -4.20 -9.83
CA VAL A 42 -31.77 -3.27 -9.75
C VAL A 42 -32.59 -3.18 -11.03
N ALA A 43 -32.15 -3.82 -12.13
CA ALA A 43 -32.91 -3.90 -13.37
C ALA A 43 -34.37 -4.37 -13.20
N PRO A 44 -34.67 -5.38 -12.36
CA PRO A 44 -36.06 -5.78 -12.11
C PRO A 44 -36.92 -4.73 -11.38
N LEU A 45 -36.28 -3.72 -10.75
CA LEU A 45 -36.94 -2.64 -10.01
C LEU A 45 -37.09 -1.35 -10.83
N ALA A 46 -36.55 -1.31 -12.05
CA ALA A 46 -36.57 -0.11 -12.88
C ALA A 46 -38.00 0.36 -13.20
N GLU A 47 -38.92 -0.58 -13.46
CA GLU A 47 -40.33 -0.28 -13.77
C GLU A 47 -41.10 0.32 -12.59
N SER A 48 -40.74 -0.05 -11.34
CA SER A 48 -41.37 0.53 -10.15
C SER A 48 -40.82 1.91 -9.80
N GLY A 49 -39.62 2.27 -10.29
CA GLY A 49 -38.97 3.55 -10.03
C GLY A 49 -38.50 3.76 -8.58
N GLU A 50 -38.81 2.82 -7.68
CA GLU A 50 -38.44 2.84 -6.26
C GLU A 50 -37.45 1.72 -5.95
N VAL A 51 -36.31 2.08 -5.36
CA VAL A 51 -35.33 1.15 -4.80
C VAL A 51 -35.25 1.38 -3.29
N TRP A 52 -35.25 0.30 -2.53
CA TRP A 52 -35.10 0.37 -1.07
C TRP A 52 -33.73 -0.16 -0.67
N VAL A 53 -33.07 0.52 0.26
CA VAL A 53 -31.75 0.13 0.76
C VAL A 53 -31.72 0.09 2.29
N ARG A 54 -30.88 -0.77 2.86
CA ARG A 54 -30.66 -0.85 4.32
C ARG A 54 -29.18 -0.78 4.65
N PHE A 55 -28.77 0.23 5.41
CA PHE A 55 -27.44 0.31 6.01
C PHE A 55 -27.34 -0.60 7.26
N PRO A 56 -26.14 -1.11 7.60
CA PRO A 56 -25.99 -2.14 8.63
C PRO A 56 -26.42 -1.72 10.04
N ASP A 57 -26.31 -0.43 10.34
CA ASP A 57 -26.65 0.21 11.61
C ASP A 57 -28.01 0.93 11.57
N ALA A 58 -28.73 0.89 10.44
CA ALA A 58 -30.04 1.52 10.30
C ALA A 58 -31.17 0.58 10.73
N GLU A 59 -32.09 1.08 11.55
CA GLU A 59 -33.29 0.34 11.98
C GLU A 59 -34.36 0.25 10.87
N THR A 60 -34.31 1.15 9.88
CA THR A 60 -35.35 1.29 8.84
C THR A 60 -34.75 1.32 7.44
N ASP A 61 -35.49 0.79 6.45
CA ASP A 61 -35.13 0.90 5.04
C ASP A 61 -35.28 2.35 4.56
N GLU A 62 -34.31 2.79 3.79
CA GLU A 62 -34.26 4.09 3.14
C GLU A 62 -34.67 3.96 1.68
N ARG A 63 -35.42 4.93 1.18
CA ARG A 63 -35.81 4.98 -0.23
C ARG A 63 -34.73 5.68 -1.04
N ALA A 64 -34.44 5.11 -2.20
CA ALA A 64 -33.56 5.66 -3.21
C ALA A 64 -34.26 5.66 -4.58
N THR A 65 -33.89 6.62 -5.42
CA THR A 65 -34.43 6.79 -6.78
C THR A 65 -33.33 6.67 -7.82
N PHE A 66 -33.67 6.24 -9.03
CA PHE A 66 -32.70 6.13 -10.13
C PHE A 66 -32.29 7.50 -10.63
N VAL A 67 -30.99 7.77 -10.60
CA VAL A 67 -30.34 8.91 -11.27
C VAL A 67 -29.93 8.47 -12.68
N ILE A 68 -29.33 7.28 -12.77
CA ILE A 68 -29.02 6.60 -14.01
C ILE A 68 -29.73 5.26 -13.99
N GLN A 69 -30.56 5.01 -15.01
CA GLN A 69 -31.27 3.75 -15.19
C GLN A 69 -30.27 2.58 -15.26
N PRO A 70 -30.65 1.38 -14.82
CA PRO A 70 -29.74 0.24 -14.80
C PRO A 70 -29.26 -0.09 -16.22
N VAL A 71 -27.94 -0.08 -16.37
CA VAL A 71 -27.24 -0.54 -17.58
C VAL A 71 -26.75 -1.95 -17.31
N HIS A 72 -27.14 -2.90 -18.15
CA HIS A 72 -26.63 -4.28 -18.11
C HIS A 72 -26.38 -4.78 -19.54
N ASP A 73 -25.22 -4.44 -20.08
CA ASP A 73 -24.74 -4.84 -21.40
C ASP A 73 -23.47 -5.68 -21.25
N LYS A 74 -23.63 -7.01 -21.23
CA LYS A 74 -22.52 -7.96 -21.09
C LYS A 74 -21.51 -7.87 -22.25
N PRO A 75 -21.91 -7.79 -23.54
CA PRO A 75 -20.98 -7.56 -24.65
C PRO A 75 -20.13 -6.29 -24.48
N ALA A 76 -20.74 -5.18 -24.05
CA ALA A 76 -20.01 -3.96 -23.75
C ALA A 76 -19.28 -4.02 -22.41
N ALA A 77 -19.43 -5.08 -21.61
CA ALA A 77 -18.94 -5.19 -20.24
C ALA A 77 -19.40 -4.01 -19.35
N GLN A 78 -20.63 -3.54 -19.52
CA GLN A 78 -21.23 -2.47 -18.72
C GLN A 78 -22.30 -3.06 -17.82
N ASP A 79 -22.18 -2.83 -16.51
CA ASP A 79 -23.13 -3.34 -15.53
C ASP A 79 -23.16 -2.44 -14.29
N PHE A 80 -23.99 -1.40 -14.33
CA PHE A 80 -24.09 -0.43 -13.23
C PHE A 80 -25.46 0.25 -13.17
N ALA A 81 -25.74 0.85 -12.02
CA ALA A 81 -26.81 1.83 -11.85
C ALA A 81 -26.34 2.89 -10.84
N VAL A 82 -26.87 4.10 -10.97
CA VAL A 82 -26.65 5.18 -9.99
C VAL A 82 -28.00 5.53 -9.37
N LEU A 83 -28.05 5.44 -8.04
CA LEU A 83 -29.22 5.78 -7.25
C LEU A 83 -28.92 7.04 -6.42
N ARG A 84 -29.96 7.72 -5.96
CA ARG A 84 -29.85 8.81 -4.99
C ARG A 84 -30.77 8.55 -3.81
N LEU A 85 -30.23 8.64 -2.61
CA LEU A 85 -31.03 8.63 -1.38
C LEU A 85 -31.93 9.86 -1.33
N ASP A 86 -33.18 9.68 -0.90
CA ASP A 86 -34.12 10.79 -0.74
C ASP A 86 -33.70 11.80 0.34
N ARG A 87 -32.85 11.36 1.28
CA ARG A 87 -32.35 12.18 2.39
C ARG A 87 -30.88 11.90 2.65
N PRO A 88 -30.09 12.91 3.05
CA PRO A 88 -28.75 12.68 3.58
C PRO A 88 -28.82 11.78 4.81
N ASN A 89 -27.94 10.79 4.89
CA ASN A 89 -27.90 9.82 6.00
C ASN A 89 -26.72 10.07 6.97
N GLY A 90 -25.98 11.17 6.80
CA GLY A 90 -24.86 11.56 7.67
C GLY A 90 -23.64 10.64 7.59
N ARG A 91 -23.60 9.75 6.59
CA ARG A 91 -22.54 8.75 6.40
C ARG A 91 -21.41 9.32 5.55
N GLN A 92 -20.22 8.76 5.76
CA GLN A 92 -19.06 9.14 4.95
C GLN A 92 -19.08 8.36 3.64
N PRO A 93 -18.97 8.99 2.46
CA PRO A 93 -18.86 8.26 1.21
C PRO A 93 -17.53 7.50 1.12
N LEU A 94 -17.49 6.46 0.29
CA LEU A 94 -16.24 5.81 -0.07
C LEU A 94 -15.45 6.69 -1.03
N PRO A 95 -14.14 6.95 -0.76
CA PRO A 95 -13.29 7.57 -1.76
C PRO A 95 -13.22 6.63 -2.96
N PHE A 96 -13.42 7.16 -4.16
CA PHE A 96 -13.32 6.39 -5.39
C PHE A 96 -12.40 7.08 -6.38
N THR A 97 -11.84 6.34 -7.31
CA THR A 97 -10.93 6.85 -8.32
C THR A 97 -11.18 6.22 -9.68
N LEU A 98 -10.80 6.94 -10.73
CA LEU A 98 -11.04 6.55 -12.12
C LEU A 98 -9.73 6.02 -12.70
N VAL A 99 -9.57 4.70 -12.65
CA VAL A 99 -8.40 4.00 -13.21
C VAL A 99 -8.83 3.05 -14.31
N THR A 100 -7.98 2.91 -15.33
CA THR A 100 -8.18 1.98 -16.46
C THR A 100 -7.37 0.69 -16.31
N GLN A 101 -6.47 0.66 -15.33
CA GLN A 101 -5.66 -0.49 -14.93
C GLN A 101 -5.50 -0.45 -13.42
N ALA A 102 -5.51 -1.62 -12.79
CA ALA A 102 -5.31 -1.76 -11.36
C ALA A 102 -4.55 -3.06 -11.06
N ASP A 103 -3.79 -3.06 -9.97
CA ASP A 103 -3.09 -4.22 -9.45
C ASP A 103 -3.14 -4.24 -7.91
N GLY A 104 -2.75 -5.37 -7.32
CA GLY A 104 -2.58 -5.56 -5.90
C GLY A 104 -3.80 -6.11 -5.18
N GLN A 105 -3.81 -5.92 -3.86
CA GLN A 105 -4.88 -6.38 -2.98
C GLN A 105 -6.12 -5.50 -3.14
N VAL A 106 -7.27 -6.16 -3.18
CA VAL A 106 -8.58 -5.52 -3.14
C VAL A 106 -9.41 -6.00 -1.97
N ARG A 107 -10.28 -5.13 -1.48
CA ARG A 107 -11.22 -5.40 -0.40
C ARG A 107 -12.61 -5.03 -0.86
N ALA A 108 -13.60 -5.81 -0.45
CA ALA A 108 -14.99 -5.47 -0.68
C ALA A 108 -15.83 -5.91 0.52
N ARG A 109 -16.95 -5.21 0.72
CA ARG A 109 -18.02 -5.64 1.61
C ARG A 109 -19.33 -5.74 0.83
N GLY A 110 -20.15 -6.70 1.19
CA GLY A 110 -21.43 -6.92 0.54
C GLY A 110 -22.37 -7.78 1.36
N TYR A 111 -23.54 -8.05 0.78
CA TYR A 111 -24.60 -8.81 1.41
C TYR A 111 -24.86 -10.09 0.60
N GLY A 112 -24.26 -11.20 1.03
CA GLY A 112 -24.37 -12.49 0.36
C GLY A 112 -25.68 -13.24 0.62
N ASP A 113 -26.12 -14.11 -0.30
CA ASP A 113 -27.34 -14.93 -0.17
C ASP A 113 -27.33 -15.86 1.07
N ASN A 114 -26.14 -16.28 1.52
CA ASN A 114 -25.96 -17.09 2.73
C ASN A 114 -26.09 -16.28 4.03
N LEU A 115 -26.24 -14.96 3.94
CA LEU A 115 -26.26 -14.04 5.06
C LEU A 115 -27.56 -13.25 5.00
N ARG A 116 -28.65 -13.84 5.53
CA ARG A 116 -30.03 -13.34 5.50
C ARG A 116 -30.28 -11.97 6.18
N SER A 117 -29.25 -11.17 6.45
CA SER A 117 -29.31 -9.77 6.93
C SER A 117 -27.94 -9.23 7.40
N ALA A 118 -26.86 -10.02 7.35
CA ALA A 118 -25.55 -9.61 7.84
C ALA A 118 -24.60 -9.25 6.69
N GLN A 119 -23.95 -8.10 6.81
CA GLN A 119 -22.87 -7.71 5.91
C GLN A 119 -21.66 -8.61 6.14
N SER A 120 -20.97 -9.02 5.07
CA SER A 120 -19.66 -9.67 5.15
C SER A 120 -18.63 -8.91 4.33
N GLY A 121 -17.36 -9.11 4.71
CA GLY A 121 -16.22 -8.61 3.97
C GLY A 121 -15.37 -9.74 3.44
N GLY A 122 -14.59 -9.43 2.42
CA GLY A 122 -13.60 -10.33 1.87
C GLY A 122 -12.47 -9.57 1.19
N THR A 123 -11.46 -10.31 0.80
CA THR A 123 -10.29 -9.81 0.08
C THR A 123 -10.08 -10.60 -1.20
N GLY A 124 -9.38 -9.99 -2.14
CA GLY A 124 -8.92 -10.62 -3.37
C GLY A 124 -7.62 -9.99 -3.86
N VAL A 125 -7.02 -10.59 -4.88
CA VAL A 125 -5.82 -10.08 -5.54
C VAL A 125 -6.11 -9.91 -7.01
N LEU A 126 -5.90 -8.71 -7.54
CA LEU A 126 -6.04 -8.45 -8.98
C LEU A 126 -5.04 -9.33 -9.74
N THR A 127 -5.50 -9.88 -10.86
CA THR A 127 -4.64 -10.71 -11.71
C THR A 127 -3.64 -9.83 -12.47
N PRO A 128 -2.39 -10.29 -12.71
CA PRO A 128 -1.38 -9.49 -13.41
C PRO A 128 -1.75 -9.07 -14.85
N ALA A 129 -2.73 -9.75 -15.45
CA ALA A 129 -3.28 -9.34 -16.74
C ALA A 129 -4.17 -8.09 -16.65
N GLY A 130 -4.56 -7.68 -15.43
CA GLY A 130 -5.29 -6.46 -15.05
C GLY A 130 -6.71 -6.37 -15.58
N ASN A 131 -6.84 -6.42 -16.90
CA ASN A 131 -8.06 -6.24 -17.67
C ASN A 131 -8.45 -7.55 -18.36
N TYR A 132 -9.55 -8.15 -17.91
CA TYR A 132 -10.21 -9.23 -18.64
C TYR A 132 -11.03 -8.62 -19.78
N LEU A 133 -10.56 -8.81 -21.01
CA LEU A 133 -11.26 -8.40 -22.23
C LEU A 133 -12.36 -9.41 -22.55
N ARG A 134 -13.63 -8.98 -22.50
CA ARG A 134 -14.77 -9.85 -22.86
C ARG A 134 -14.93 -10.02 -24.37
N THR A 135 -14.43 -9.07 -25.14
CA THR A 135 -14.47 -9.06 -26.60
C THR A 135 -13.11 -8.66 -27.16
N SER A 136 -12.95 -8.68 -28.48
CA SER A 136 -11.76 -8.12 -29.14
C SER A 136 -11.64 -6.60 -29.02
N SER A 137 -12.64 -5.91 -28.46
CA SER A 137 -12.60 -4.48 -28.21
C SER A 137 -11.80 -4.18 -26.94
N SER A 138 -10.74 -3.37 -27.06
CA SER A 138 -9.92 -2.90 -25.94
C SER A 138 -10.69 -2.08 -24.90
N TRP A 139 -11.91 -1.65 -25.22
CA TRP A 139 -12.75 -0.81 -24.37
C TRP A 139 -13.76 -1.60 -23.51
N ALA A 140 -13.98 -2.89 -23.82
CA ALA A 140 -14.93 -3.75 -23.11
C ALA A 140 -14.20 -4.71 -22.16
N TYR A 141 -13.85 -4.22 -20.97
CA TYR A 141 -13.08 -4.95 -19.98
C TYR A 141 -13.66 -4.91 -18.57
N TYR A 142 -13.27 -5.91 -17.78
CA TYR A 142 -13.44 -5.98 -16.33
C TYR A 142 -12.08 -6.10 -15.64
N PHE A 143 -12.00 -5.63 -14.39
CA PHE A 143 -10.93 -6.03 -13.49
C PHE A 143 -11.21 -7.44 -12.99
N GLN A 144 -10.27 -8.35 -13.22
CA GLN A 144 -10.35 -9.73 -12.74
C GLN A 144 -9.47 -9.90 -11.50
N TYR A 145 -10.03 -10.46 -10.42
CA TYR A 145 -9.29 -10.77 -9.20
C TYR A 145 -9.59 -12.17 -8.68
N GLU A 146 -8.57 -12.80 -8.12
CA GLU A 146 -8.67 -14.08 -7.42
C GLU A 146 -9.11 -13.86 -5.98
N THR A 147 -10.07 -14.66 -5.52
CA THR A 147 -10.66 -14.52 -4.19
C THR A 147 -11.33 -15.80 -3.75
N THR A 148 -11.20 -16.14 -2.47
CA THR A 148 -11.95 -17.25 -1.83
C THR A 148 -13.15 -16.76 -1.01
N THR A 149 -13.31 -15.44 -0.87
CA THR A 149 -14.29 -14.84 0.05
C THR A 149 -15.31 -13.93 -0.64
N LEU A 150 -14.95 -13.35 -1.80
CA LEU A 150 -15.80 -12.40 -2.52
C LEU A 150 -16.57 -13.04 -3.69
N ALA A 151 -16.18 -14.24 -4.14
CA ALA A 151 -16.85 -14.97 -5.22
C ALA A 151 -18.11 -15.71 -4.74
N VAL A 152 -19.01 -15.00 -4.05
CA VAL A 152 -20.24 -15.53 -3.46
C VAL A 152 -21.44 -14.71 -3.95
N THR A 153 -22.57 -15.37 -4.22
CA THR A 153 -23.82 -14.72 -4.63
C THR A 153 -24.25 -13.65 -3.62
N GLY A 154 -24.64 -12.47 -4.10
CA GLY A 154 -25.09 -11.31 -3.30
C GLY A 154 -24.05 -10.19 -3.11
N PHE A 155 -22.77 -10.46 -3.41
CA PHE A 155 -21.74 -9.41 -3.51
C PHE A 155 -21.87 -8.54 -4.77
N SER A 156 -22.78 -8.88 -5.69
CA SER A 156 -23.07 -8.04 -6.86
C SER A 156 -23.44 -6.62 -6.43
N GLY A 157 -22.75 -5.64 -6.98
CA GLY A 157 -22.86 -4.22 -6.65
C GLY A 157 -21.93 -3.75 -5.53
N ALA A 158 -21.13 -4.62 -4.92
CA ALA A 158 -20.16 -4.23 -3.90
C ALA A 158 -19.06 -3.31 -4.45
N ALA A 159 -18.59 -2.37 -3.61
CA ALA A 159 -17.44 -1.54 -3.90
C ALA A 159 -16.15 -2.38 -3.86
N VAL A 160 -15.38 -2.37 -4.95
CA VAL A 160 -14.04 -2.98 -4.99
C VAL A 160 -13.01 -1.90 -4.69
N TYR A 161 -12.54 -1.89 -3.43
CA TYR A 161 -11.53 -0.97 -2.92
C TYR A 161 -10.14 -1.51 -3.17
N SER A 162 -9.27 -0.73 -3.81
CA SER A 162 -7.86 -1.07 -4.00
C SER A 162 -7.03 -0.51 -2.85
N ASP A 163 -6.29 -1.40 -2.17
CA ASP A 163 -5.36 -0.98 -1.13
C ASP A 163 -4.26 -0.08 -1.68
N LEU A 164 -3.85 -0.31 -2.92
CA LEU A 164 -2.83 0.49 -3.62
C LEU A 164 -3.35 1.88 -3.98
N ALA A 165 -4.56 1.96 -4.55
CA ALA A 165 -5.13 3.24 -4.95
C ALA A 165 -5.67 4.06 -3.77
N GLY A 166 -5.85 3.43 -2.61
CA GLY A 166 -6.50 4.06 -1.45
C GLY A 166 -7.95 4.47 -1.72
N ALA A 167 -8.61 3.80 -2.68
CA ALA A 167 -9.92 4.19 -3.19
C ALA A 167 -10.64 3.02 -3.88
N VAL A 168 -11.97 3.15 -4.04
CA VAL A 168 -12.79 2.27 -4.87
C VAL A 168 -12.46 2.47 -6.34
N ILE A 169 -12.17 1.38 -7.04
CA ILE A 169 -11.77 1.37 -8.44
C ILE A 169 -12.84 0.75 -9.36
N GLY A 170 -13.80 0.01 -8.80
CA GLY A 170 -14.83 -0.68 -9.57
C GLY A 170 -16.00 -1.20 -8.74
N ILE A 171 -17.01 -1.71 -9.44
CA ILE A 171 -18.22 -2.33 -8.89
C ILE A 171 -18.15 -3.83 -9.18
N GLN A 172 -18.23 -4.69 -8.17
CA GLN A 172 -18.27 -6.14 -8.40
C GLN A 172 -19.56 -6.53 -9.14
N VAL A 173 -19.44 -7.22 -10.27
CA VAL A 173 -20.58 -7.51 -11.16
C VAL A 173 -20.74 -9.01 -11.44
N GLU A 174 -19.66 -9.78 -11.42
CA GLU A 174 -19.70 -11.22 -11.68
C GLU A 174 -18.78 -11.98 -10.72
N ALA A 175 -19.11 -13.24 -10.47
CA ALA A 175 -18.29 -14.19 -9.75
C ALA A 175 -18.31 -15.54 -10.49
N GLU A 176 -17.15 -16.17 -10.63
CA GLU A 176 -16.99 -17.42 -11.36
C GLU A 176 -16.27 -18.47 -10.49
N GLY A 177 -16.86 -19.67 -10.44
CA GLY A 177 -16.25 -20.86 -9.83
C GLY A 177 -15.90 -20.75 -8.34
N GLY A 178 -16.40 -19.74 -7.63
CA GLY A 178 -16.08 -19.49 -6.21
C GLY A 178 -14.62 -19.11 -5.96
N ARG A 179 -13.87 -18.78 -7.02
CA ARG A 179 -12.43 -18.48 -6.95
C ARG A 179 -12.04 -17.18 -7.64
N GLN A 180 -12.91 -16.68 -8.50
CA GLN A 180 -12.67 -15.47 -9.28
C GLN A 180 -13.89 -14.56 -9.21
N ALA A 181 -13.64 -13.27 -9.22
CA ALA A 181 -14.67 -12.27 -9.36
C ALA A 181 -14.21 -11.15 -10.30
N PHE A 182 -15.19 -10.46 -10.85
CA PHE A 182 -15.00 -9.43 -11.86
C PHE A 182 -15.65 -8.14 -11.39
N ALA A 183 -14.92 -7.05 -11.54
CA ALA A 183 -15.41 -5.71 -11.27
C ALA A 183 -15.45 -4.87 -12.54
N MET A 184 -16.56 -4.15 -12.73
CA MET A 184 -16.66 -3.11 -13.74
C MET A 184 -15.89 -1.87 -13.26
N PRO A 185 -14.88 -1.38 -14.00
CA PRO A 185 -14.13 -0.18 -13.63
C PRO A 185 -14.99 1.08 -13.61
N LEU A 186 -14.78 1.95 -12.62
CA LEU A 186 -15.52 3.22 -12.51
C LEU A 186 -15.19 4.21 -13.63
N ALA A 187 -13.99 4.13 -14.21
CA ALA A 187 -13.59 4.92 -15.38
C ALA A 187 -14.55 4.77 -16.57
N ARG A 188 -15.36 3.71 -16.58
CA ARG A 188 -16.33 3.41 -17.65
C ARG A 188 -17.70 4.04 -17.44
N ILE A 189 -17.96 4.62 -16.27
CA ILE A 189 -19.22 5.32 -15.95
C ILE A 189 -19.13 6.79 -16.37
N VAL A 190 -17.93 7.32 -16.62
CA VAL A 190 -17.68 8.74 -16.91
C VAL A 190 -18.52 9.26 -18.09
N ASP A 191 -18.71 8.43 -19.13
CA ASP A 191 -19.52 8.79 -20.30
C ASP A 191 -21.03 8.94 -19.98
N TYR A 192 -21.46 8.41 -18.82
CA TYR A 192 -22.84 8.41 -18.35
C TYR A 192 -23.08 9.37 -17.18
N TRP A 193 -22.03 9.72 -16.42
CA TRP A 193 -22.13 10.54 -15.22
C TRP A 193 -20.94 11.50 -15.10
N GLU A 194 -21.08 12.69 -15.68
CA GLU A 194 -20.00 13.71 -15.70
C GLU A 194 -19.61 14.17 -14.28
N GLU A 195 -20.58 14.27 -13.36
CA GLU A 195 -20.35 14.69 -11.97
C GLU A 195 -19.41 13.73 -11.21
N LEU A 196 -19.32 12.47 -11.64
CA LEU A 196 -18.41 11.46 -11.08
C LEU A 196 -16.94 11.92 -11.18
N VAL A 197 -16.58 12.66 -12.24
CA VAL A 197 -15.21 13.15 -12.45
C VAL A 197 -14.82 14.18 -11.39
N GLY A 198 -15.77 15.03 -10.97
CA GLY A 198 -15.55 16.03 -9.94
C GLY A 198 -15.43 15.44 -8.54
N ALA A 199 -16.13 14.33 -8.27
CA ALA A 199 -16.12 13.65 -6.99
C ALA A 199 -15.00 12.58 -6.86
N ALA A 200 -14.38 12.17 -7.96
CA ALA A 200 -13.28 11.21 -7.94
C ALA A 200 -12.04 11.76 -7.22
N VAL A 201 -11.54 10.99 -6.25
CA VAL A 201 -10.22 11.21 -5.66
C VAL A 201 -9.19 10.94 -6.74
N ARG A 202 -8.38 11.95 -7.08
CA ARG A 202 -7.23 11.75 -7.95
C ARG A 202 -6.28 10.80 -7.21
N PRO A 203 -5.89 9.65 -7.78
CA PRO A 203 -4.94 8.78 -7.11
C PRO A 203 -3.68 9.61 -6.85
N THR A 204 -2.98 9.36 -5.74
CA THR A 204 -1.65 9.96 -5.52
C THR A 204 -0.82 9.72 -6.76
N ARG A 205 -0.57 10.79 -7.53
CA ARG A 205 0.22 10.69 -8.76
C ARG A 205 1.61 10.23 -8.34
N GLY A 206 2.05 9.10 -8.87
CA GLY A 206 3.43 8.70 -8.71
C GLY A 206 4.33 9.78 -9.32
N ARG A 207 5.53 9.98 -8.82
CA ARG A 207 6.42 11.08 -9.24
C ARG A 207 7.45 10.55 -10.22
N CYS A 208 7.46 11.16 -11.40
CA CYS A 208 8.48 10.95 -12.41
C CYS A 208 9.40 12.18 -12.45
N VAL A 209 10.70 11.98 -12.28
CA VAL A 209 11.70 13.04 -12.50
C VAL A 209 12.36 12.83 -13.86
N LEU A 210 12.27 13.82 -14.75
CA LEU A 210 13.03 13.86 -15.99
C LEU A 210 14.33 14.63 -15.78
N LEU A 211 15.45 13.96 -15.98
CA LEU A 211 16.78 14.58 -16.03
C LEU A 211 17.06 14.97 -17.48
N GLN A 212 17.10 16.27 -17.76
CA GLN A 212 17.30 16.79 -19.11
C GLN A 212 18.69 17.42 -19.29
N PRO A 213 19.37 17.18 -20.42
CA PRO A 213 20.72 17.68 -20.64
C PRO A 213 20.71 19.17 -21.05
N SER A 214 21.70 19.92 -20.59
CA SER A 214 21.99 21.28 -21.10
C SER A 214 22.52 21.27 -22.52
N THR A 215 23.10 20.15 -22.96
CA THR A 215 23.77 20.00 -24.25
C THR A 215 22.81 19.90 -25.43
N THR A 216 21.52 19.67 -25.20
CA THR A 216 20.49 19.65 -26.25
C THR A 216 19.83 21.01 -26.44
N THR A 217 19.13 21.20 -27.56
CA THR A 217 18.35 22.42 -27.80
C THR A 217 17.02 22.39 -27.05
N GLU A 218 16.44 23.56 -26.76
CA GLU A 218 15.11 23.63 -26.11
C GLU A 218 14.03 22.95 -26.97
N ALA A 219 14.12 23.07 -28.30
CA ALA A 219 13.20 22.39 -29.20
C ALA A 219 13.25 20.86 -29.08
N GLN A 220 14.46 20.28 -28.93
CA GLN A 220 14.61 18.84 -28.70
C GLN A 220 14.07 18.45 -27.32
N ARG A 221 14.38 19.21 -26.28
CA ARG A 221 13.86 18.98 -24.92
C ARG A 221 12.33 19.03 -24.88
N ASP A 222 11.72 19.99 -25.59
CA ASP A 222 10.27 20.11 -25.69
C ASP A 222 9.63 18.91 -26.40
N ILE A 223 10.26 18.36 -27.44
CA ILE A 223 9.76 17.15 -28.10
C ILE A 223 9.77 15.97 -27.12
N VAL A 224 10.87 15.76 -26.40
CA VAL A 224 10.96 14.70 -25.40
C VAL A 224 9.95 14.93 -24.27
N ARG A 225 9.97 16.10 -23.64
CA ARG A 225 9.13 16.45 -22.48
C ARG A 225 7.64 16.45 -22.81
N GLU A 226 7.21 17.26 -23.76
CA GLU A 226 5.80 17.56 -24.01
C GLU A 226 5.17 16.59 -25.00
N ARG A 227 5.93 16.18 -26.02
CA ARG A 227 5.36 15.35 -27.10
C ARG A 227 5.54 13.87 -26.83
N ILE A 228 6.61 13.41 -26.18
CA ILE A 228 6.82 11.97 -25.93
C ILE A 228 6.41 11.60 -24.51
N LEU A 229 6.99 12.23 -23.49
CA LEU A 229 6.89 11.78 -22.11
C LEU A 229 5.56 12.17 -21.45
N ARG A 230 5.14 13.45 -21.51
CA ARG A 230 3.94 13.92 -20.80
C ARG A 230 2.67 13.08 -21.10
N PRO A 231 2.35 12.74 -22.37
CA PRO A 231 1.16 11.92 -22.66
C PRO A 231 1.23 10.52 -22.04
N VAL A 232 2.41 9.88 -22.08
CA VAL A 232 2.64 8.55 -21.52
C VAL A 232 2.52 8.59 -19.99
N LEU A 233 3.13 9.59 -19.35
CA LEU A 233 3.09 9.73 -17.91
C LEU A 233 1.67 10.04 -17.40
N GLU A 234 0.90 10.85 -18.12
CA GLU A 234 -0.50 11.11 -17.79
C GLU A 234 -1.35 9.84 -17.85
N GLN A 235 -1.16 9.01 -18.87
CA GLN A 235 -1.83 7.70 -18.99
C GLN A 235 -1.47 6.75 -17.84
N LEU A 236 -0.21 6.81 -17.37
CA LEU A 236 0.29 5.99 -16.26
C LEU A 236 0.03 6.61 -14.87
N ASN A 237 -0.67 7.75 -14.79
CA ASN A 237 -0.89 8.52 -13.57
C ASN A 237 0.39 8.93 -12.83
N LEU A 238 1.41 9.36 -13.59
CA LEU A 238 2.68 9.88 -13.09
C LEU A 238 2.75 11.41 -13.29
N ALA A 239 3.07 12.15 -12.22
CA ALA A 239 3.37 13.57 -12.25
C ALA A 239 4.82 13.78 -12.71
N LEU A 240 5.01 14.58 -13.76
CA LEU A 240 6.32 14.94 -14.28
C LEU A 240 6.91 16.15 -13.57
N TYR A 241 8.05 15.96 -12.90
CA TYR A 241 9.00 17.01 -12.54
C TYR A 241 10.15 17.00 -13.56
N VAL A 242 10.67 18.17 -13.91
CA VAL A 242 11.75 18.30 -14.89
C VAL A 242 12.91 19.02 -14.24
N SER A 243 14.09 18.39 -14.26
CA SER A 243 15.28 19.00 -13.69
C SER A 243 15.72 20.21 -14.49
N GLU A 244 16.41 21.12 -13.83
CA GLU A 244 17.00 22.27 -14.51
C GLU A 244 18.16 21.81 -15.39
N PRO A 245 18.22 22.23 -16.68
CA PRO A 245 19.32 21.82 -17.56
C PRO A 245 20.68 22.32 -17.04
N SER A 246 20.70 23.48 -16.37
CA SER A 246 21.92 24.20 -16.01
C SER A 246 22.42 23.90 -14.60
N GLY A 247 22.94 22.68 -14.45
CA GLY A 247 23.67 22.27 -13.25
C GLY A 247 22.77 21.88 -12.07
N MET A 248 23.39 21.18 -11.12
CA MET A 248 22.70 20.50 -10.03
C MET A 248 22.21 21.48 -8.96
N ARG A 249 20.90 21.48 -8.69
CA ARG A 249 20.32 22.21 -7.57
C ARG A 249 19.96 21.25 -6.44
N GLY A 250 20.00 21.75 -5.20
CA GLY A 250 19.53 20.98 -4.05
C GLY A 250 18.05 20.57 -4.17
N GLU A 251 17.25 21.33 -4.93
CA GLU A 251 15.85 20.98 -5.21
C GLU A 251 15.74 19.73 -6.10
N ASP A 252 16.57 19.58 -7.13
CA ASP A 252 16.56 18.39 -8.00
C ASP A 252 16.89 17.12 -7.21
N LEU A 253 17.83 17.20 -6.26
CA LEU A 253 18.16 16.10 -5.35
C LEU A 253 16.99 15.74 -4.43
N LYS A 254 16.24 16.72 -3.92
CA LYS A 254 15.02 16.47 -3.12
C LYS A 254 13.96 15.76 -3.95
N GLN A 255 13.77 16.18 -5.20
CA GLN A 255 12.81 15.55 -6.09
C GLN A 255 13.23 14.11 -6.46
N LEU A 256 14.53 13.85 -6.64
CA LEU A 256 15.07 12.52 -6.87
C LEU A 256 14.83 11.54 -5.70
N GLU A 257 14.91 12.00 -4.45
CA GLU A 257 14.62 11.15 -3.28
C GLU A 257 13.13 10.75 -3.17
N LEU A 258 12.26 11.60 -3.71
CA LEU A 258 10.81 11.43 -3.75
C LEU A 258 10.30 10.74 -5.01
N ALA A 259 11.14 10.56 -6.02
CA ALA A 259 10.76 10.01 -7.29
C ALA A 259 10.38 8.53 -7.14
N ASP A 260 9.28 8.14 -7.78
CA ASP A 260 8.90 6.74 -7.97
C ASP A 260 9.58 6.16 -9.21
N VAL A 261 9.91 7.01 -10.19
CA VAL A 261 10.72 6.67 -11.36
C VAL A 261 11.51 7.89 -11.83
N VAL A 262 12.70 7.65 -12.39
CA VAL A 262 13.55 8.65 -13.03
C VAL A 262 13.68 8.33 -14.51
N ILE A 263 13.52 9.33 -15.37
CA ILE A 263 13.84 9.23 -16.79
C ILE A 263 15.06 10.11 -17.02
N ALA A 264 16.15 9.53 -17.51
CA ALA A 264 17.41 10.25 -17.72
C ALA A 264 17.71 10.36 -19.22
N ASP A 265 17.66 11.59 -19.75
CA ASP A 265 18.06 11.88 -21.12
C ASP A 265 19.56 12.12 -21.20
N ILE A 266 20.29 11.08 -21.63
CA ILE A 266 21.76 11.12 -21.76
C ILE A 266 22.22 11.58 -23.15
N THR A 267 21.33 12.21 -23.92
CA THR A 267 21.68 12.81 -25.21
C THR A 267 22.84 13.81 -25.01
N GLY A 268 23.92 13.63 -25.79
CA GLY A 268 25.13 14.45 -25.66
C GLY A 268 26.00 14.17 -24.42
N ALA A 269 25.67 13.15 -23.61
CA ALA A 269 26.43 12.73 -22.43
C ALA A 269 26.71 13.85 -21.41
N ASP A 270 25.69 14.66 -21.09
CA ASP A 270 25.82 15.74 -20.12
C ASP A 270 26.26 15.20 -18.74
N PRO A 271 27.40 15.68 -18.18
CA PRO A 271 27.88 15.24 -16.88
C PRO A 271 26.89 15.44 -15.74
N SER A 272 26.03 16.47 -15.81
CA SER A 272 25.03 16.77 -14.78
C SER A 272 23.99 15.66 -14.73
N VAL A 273 23.47 15.25 -15.88
CA VAL A 273 22.51 14.14 -16.00
C VAL A 273 23.13 12.83 -15.54
N VAL A 274 24.37 12.54 -15.92
CA VAL A 274 25.07 11.31 -15.51
C VAL A 274 25.25 11.27 -13.98
N TYR A 275 25.58 12.41 -13.36
CA TYR A 275 25.71 12.50 -11.92
C TYR A 275 24.37 12.28 -11.21
N GLU A 276 23.32 12.99 -11.62
CA GLU A 276 21.98 12.89 -11.03
C GLU A 276 21.38 11.49 -11.20
N LEU A 277 21.60 10.87 -12.36
CA LEU A 277 21.25 9.46 -12.60
C LEU A 277 22.00 8.54 -11.63
N THR A 278 23.29 8.79 -11.37
CA THR A 278 24.06 8.00 -10.40
C THR A 278 23.50 8.14 -8.98
N VAL A 279 23.03 9.34 -8.59
CA VAL A 279 22.35 9.56 -7.32
C VAL A 279 21.05 8.77 -7.27
N ALA A 280 20.21 8.84 -8.31
CA ALA A 280 18.96 8.08 -8.40
C ALA A 280 19.20 6.57 -8.28
N GLN A 281 20.19 6.04 -9.01
CA GLN A 281 20.59 4.64 -8.94
C GLN A 281 21.13 4.26 -7.55
N GLY A 282 21.84 5.17 -6.88
CA GLY A 282 22.28 5.03 -5.50
C GLY A 282 21.11 5.03 -4.49
N LEU A 283 20.10 5.84 -4.71
CA LEU A 283 18.84 5.80 -3.95
C LEU A 283 18.05 4.52 -4.21
N GLY A 284 18.38 3.83 -5.30
CA GLY A 284 17.60 2.72 -5.81
C GLY A 284 16.21 3.19 -6.17
N THR A 285 16.14 4.30 -6.88
CA THR A 285 14.95 4.72 -7.59
C THR A 285 14.96 4.05 -8.96
N PRO A 286 13.84 3.48 -9.43
CA PRO A 286 13.78 2.92 -10.76
C PRO A 286 14.13 3.95 -11.84
N ASP A 287 14.94 3.58 -12.83
CA ASP A 287 15.39 4.47 -13.89
C ASP A 287 15.14 3.94 -15.31
N VAL A 288 14.81 4.86 -16.22
CA VAL A 288 14.76 4.65 -17.67
C VAL A 288 15.73 5.63 -18.33
N VAL A 289 16.79 5.10 -18.92
CA VAL A 289 17.78 5.92 -19.61
C VAL A 289 17.39 6.03 -21.08
N ILE A 290 17.21 7.25 -21.57
CA ILE A 290 16.80 7.55 -22.95
C ILE A 290 17.89 8.32 -23.69
N ARG A 291 17.88 8.25 -25.02
CA ARG A 291 18.78 9.01 -25.89
C ARG A 291 18.12 9.29 -27.23
N ASP A 292 18.32 10.46 -27.80
CA ASP A 292 18.03 10.71 -29.22
C ASP A 292 18.92 9.81 -30.11
N ARG A 293 18.30 8.94 -30.92
CA ARG A 293 19.02 7.96 -31.76
C ARG A 293 20.01 8.63 -32.73
N SER A 294 19.76 9.88 -33.10
CA SER A 294 20.60 10.63 -34.03
C SER A 294 21.89 11.14 -33.37
N ALA A 295 21.94 11.16 -32.03
CA ALA A 295 23.09 11.63 -31.27
C ALA A 295 24.11 10.53 -31.01
N ASP A 296 25.36 10.78 -31.39
CA ASP A 296 26.48 9.91 -31.00
C ASP A 296 26.87 10.22 -29.55
N SER A 297 26.37 9.42 -28.60
CA SER A 297 26.66 9.56 -27.18
C SER A 297 27.50 8.38 -26.68
N PRO A 298 28.73 8.61 -26.19
CA PRO A 298 29.58 7.55 -25.65
C PRO A 298 29.00 6.90 -24.39
N ALA A 299 28.07 7.58 -23.69
CA ALA A 299 27.35 7.04 -22.55
C ALA A 299 26.45 5.85 -22.90
N GLY A 300 26.06 5.70 -24.18
CA GLY A 300 25.31 4.54 -24.67
C GLY A 300 26.05 3.20 -24.59
N ARG A 301 27.34 3.20 -24.26
CA ARG A 301 28.14 1.99 -23.99
C ARG A 301 28.16 1.59 -22.52
N ILE A 302 27.67 2.47 -21.64
CA ILE A 302 27.78 2.34 -20.18
C ILE A 302 26.42 1.97 -19.58
N PHE A 303 25.33 2.48 -20.13
CA PHE A 303 23.97 2.27 -19.64
C PHE A 303 23.15 1.36 -20.59
N ASP A 304 22.08 0.78 -20.07
CA ASP A 304 21.02 0.16 -20.88
C ASP A 304 20.09 1.27 -21.39
N VAL A 305 20.26 1.67 -22.65
CA VAL A 305 19.68 2.90 -23.21
C VAL A 305 18.55 2.60 -24.17
N LEU A 306 17.47 3.35 -24.03
CA LEU A 306 16.35 3.38 -24.94
C LEU A 306 16.55 4.48 -25.99
N ASP A 307 16.77 4.09 -27.23
CA ASP A 307 16.89 5.04 -28.35
C ASP A 307 15.50 5.57 -28.75
N LEU A 308 15.36 6.88 -28.74
CA LEU A 308 14.17 7.61 -29.19
C LEU A 308 14.41 8.20 -30.57
N ASP A 309 13.44 8.02 -31.45
CA ASP A 309 13.38 8.68 -32.74
C ASP A 309 12.51 9.93 -32.60
N LEU A 310 13.13 11.11 -32.62
CA LEU A 310 12.41 12.38 -32.43
C LEU A 310 11.56 12.75 -33.66
N ASP A 311 11.79 12.12 -34.81
CA ASP A 311 10.97 12.28 -36.02
C ASP A 311 9.76 11.31 -36.01
N ASP A 312 9.86 10.16 -35.34
CA ASP A 312 8.75 9.20 -35.13
C ASP A 312 8.28 9.18 -33.66
N ILE A 313 7.49 10.20 -33.31
CA ILE A 313 7.00 10.43 -31.95
C ILE A 313 6.08 9.30 -31.46
N GLU A 314 5.26 8.71 -32.33
CA GLU A 314 4.34 7.64 -31.90
C GLU A 314 5.07 6.33 -31.61
N ALA A 315 6.11 5.99 -32.39
CA ALA A 315 6.97 4.86 -32.08
C ALA A 315 7.74 5.09 -30.77
N SER A 316 8.30 6.29 -30.58
CA SER A 316 9.02 6.66 -29.37
C SER A 316 8.13 6.62 -28.12
N ARG A 317 6.88 7.11 -28.20
CA ARG A 317 5.89 7.00 -27.12
C ARG A 317 5.63 5.55 -26.71
N ARG A 318 5.31 4.68 -27.67
CA ARG A 318 5.05 3.26 -27.41
C ARG A 318 6.24 2.56 -26.77
N THR A 319 7.44 2.89 -27.23
CA THR A 319 8.69 2.34 -26.70
C THR A 319 8.90 2.75 -25.24
N VAL A 320 8.72 4.03 -24.90
CA VAL A 320 8.80 4.54 -23.52
C VAL A 320 7.72 3.92 -22.64
N GLU A 321 6.48 3.87 -23.12
CA GLU A 321 5.34 3.29 -22.41
C GLU A 321 5.60 1.83 -22.04
N GLN A 322 6.01 1.00 -23.01
CA GLN A 322 6.35 -0.41 -22.77
C GLN A 322 7.47 -0.57 -21.75
N ARG A 323 8.51 0.30 -21.80
CA ARG A 323 9.61 0.23 -20.84
C ARG A 323 9.17 0.64 -19.45
N LEU A 324 8.38 1.71 -19.30
CA LEU A 324 7.84 2.14 -18.00
C LEU A 324 6.91 1.07 -17.41
N LEU A 325 6.05 0.43 -18.22
CA LEU A 325 5.22 -0.70 -17.80
C LEU A 325 6.07 -1.91 -17.36
N SER A 326 7.18 -2.18 -18.05
CA SER A 326 8.13 -3.22 -17.64
C SER A 326 8.81 -2.88 -16.31
N VAL A 327 9.29 -1.66 -16.12
CA VAL A 327 9.93 -1.22 -14.87
C VAL A 327 8.94 -1.28 -13.71
N ARG A 328 7.68 -0.88 -13.94
CA ARG A 328 6.61 -0.89 -12.95
C ARG A 328 6.15 -2.30 -12.58
N SER A 329 5.91 -3.18 -13.56
CA SER A 329 5.53 -4.58 -13.30
C SER A 329 6.62 -5.37 -12.56
N ILE A 330 7.88 -5.05 -12.84
CA ILE A 330 9.04 -5.61 -12.15
C ILE A 330 9.11 -5.13 -10.67
N PHE A 331 8.76 -3.88 -10.40
CA PHE A 331 8.66 -3.33 -9.04
C PHE A 331 7.49 -3.95 -8.25
N GLU A 332 6.33 -4.12 -8.89
CA GLU A 332 5.11 -4.69 -8.32
C GLU A 332 5.27 -6.20 -8.01
N ALA A 333 5.95 -6.97 -8.86
CA ALA A 333 6.09 -8.42 -8.72
C ALA A 333 7.07 -8.88 -7.61
N LEU A 334 8.06 -8.04 -7.24
CA LEU A 334 9.17 -8.47 -6.39
C LEU A 334 9.18 -7.83 -4.99
N GLY A 335 8.43 -6.75 -4.75
CA GLY A 335 8.51 -6.00 -3.48
C GLY A 335 9.93 -5.52 -3.12
N GLU A 336 10.84 -5.63 -4.08
CA GLU A 336 12.24 -5.26 -4.08
C GLU A 336 12.48 -4.60 -5.43
N ASN A 337 13.35 -3.59 -5.46
CA ASN A 337 13.69 -2.88 -6.67
C ASN A 337 14.65 -3.73 -7.54
N PRO A 338 14.24 -4.19 -8.73
CA PRO A 338 15.04 -4.99 -9.63
C PRO A 338 15.56 -4.13 -10.78
N THR A 339 15.70 -2.81 -10.61
CA THR A 339 16.63 -2.09 -11.48
C THR A 339 18.01 -2.66 -11.22
N THR A 340 18.41 -3.57 -12.11
CA THR A 340 19.76 -4.09 -12.26
C THR A 340 20.64 -2.97 -12.77
N ASN A 341 20.80 -1.91 -11.98
CA ASN A 341 21.90 -1.00 -12.18
C ASN A 341 23.15 -1.60 -11.52
N PRO A 342 24.36 -1.32 -12.03
CA PRO A 342 25.59 -1.92 -11.50
C PRO A 342 25.77 -1.71 -9.99
N VAL A 343 25.27 -0.59 -9.44
CA VAL A 343 25.40 -0.23 -8.02
C VAL A 343 24.52 -1.14 -7.16
N THR A 344 23.21 -1.21 -7.40
CA THR A 344 22.29 -2.08 -6.66
C THR A 344 22.61 -3.56 -6.88
N THR A 345 23.11 -3.92 -8.07
CA THR A 345 23.54 -5.29 -8.40
C THR A 345 24.78 -5.71 -7.62
N PHE A 346 25.75 -4.80 -7.47
CA PHE A 346 26.97 -5.05 -6.70
C PHE A 346 26.68 -5.11 -5.20
N PHE A 347 25.97 -4.11 -4.66
CA PHE A 347 25.69 -4.00 -3.23
C PHE A 347 24.50 -4.85 -2.76
N LYS A 348 23.74 -5.47 -3.68
CA LYS A 348 22.51 -6.23 -3.43
C LYS A 348 21.42 -5.42 -2.70
N ALA A 349 21.55 -4.11 -2.72
CA ALA A 349 20.65 -3.11 -2.15
C ALA A 349 21.03 -1.72 -2.69
N PRO A 350 20.10 -0.75 -2.73
CA PRO A 350 20.41 0.67 -2.89
C PRO A 350 21.48 1.15 -1.90
N LEU A 351 22.31 2.13 -2.27
CA LEU A 351 23.30 2.73 -1.38
C LEU A 351 22.64 3.35 -0.14
N THR A 352 21.49 4.00 -0.31
CA THR A 352 20.69 4.45 0.83
C THR A 352 19.93 3.34 1.54
N GLN A 353 19.99 2.08 1.08
CA GLN A 353 19.59 0.90 1.87
C GLN A 353 20.79 0.20 2.52
N ILE A 354 22.01 0.62 2.22
CA ILE A 354 23.17 0.42 3.12
C ILE A 354 23.03 1.36 4.35
N SER A 355 22.00 2.23 4.36
CA SER A 355 21.52 3.11 5.45
C SER A 355 21.53 2.49 6.84
N VAL A 356 21.68 3.42 7.79
CA VAL A 356 21.38 3.31 9.22
C VAL A 356 20.19 2.38 9.48
N ALA A 357 19.03 2.50 8.82
CA ALA A 357 17.88 1.63 9.10
C ALA A 357 18.13 0.12 8.86
N ASN A 358 18.88 -0.25 7.82
CA ASN A 358 19.26 -1.64 7.56
C ASN A 358 20.37 -2.11 8.51
N ALA A 359 21.37 -1.25 8.77
CA ALA A 359 22.41 -1.52 9.75
C ALA A 359 21.83 -1.66 11.17
N LEU A 360 20.86 -0.83 11.53
CA LEU A 360 20.09 -0.86 12.76
C LEU A 360 19.23 -2.10 12.80
N ALA A 361 18.46 -2.43 11.76
CA ALA A 361 17.65 -3.64 11.72
C ALA A 361 18.51 -4.91 11.87
N ALA A 362 19.67 -4.96 11.18
CA ALA A 362 20.61 -6.07 11.28
C ALA A 362 21.25 -6.15 12.67
N GLY A 363 21.73 -5.02 13.21
CA GLY A 363 22.32 -4.92 14.54
C GLY A 363 21.31 -5.26 15.63
N TYR A 364 20.11 -4.70 15.55
CA TYR A 364 19.00 -4.93 16.48
C TYR A 364 18.53 -6.38 16.46
N ALA A 365 18.35 -6.99 15.27
CA ALA A 365 18.04 -8.40 15.16
C ALA A 365 19.12 -9.27 15.81
N ARG A 366 20.40 -9.01 15.48
CA ARG A 366 21.55 -9.78 15.97
C ARG A 366 21.78 -9.63 17.48
N ASN A 367 21.61 -8.43 18.01
CA ASN A 367 22.04 -8.08 19.36
C ASN A 367 20.90 -8.15 20.40
N PHE A 368 19.64 -8.16 19.96
CA PHE A 368 18.48 -8.14 20.86
C PHE A 368 17.43 -9.19 20.48
N VAL A 369 16.76 -9.07 19.32
CA VAL A 369 15.58 -9.90 19.00
C VAL A 369 15.92 -11.38 18.96
N LEU A 370 16.96 -11.78 18.20
CA LEU A 370 17.34 -13.18 18.07
C LEU A 370 17.87 -13.77 19.38
N PRO A 371 18.76 -13.09 20.15
CA PRO A 371 19.16 -13.56 21.47
C PRO A 371 17.99 -13.78 22.44
N VAL A 372 17.06 -12.83 22.54
CA VAL A 372 15.89 -12.92 23.43
C VAL A 372 14.98 -14.07 23.02
N ALA A 373 14.68 -14.19 21.73
CA ALA A 373 13.83 -15.26 21.22
C ALA A 373 14.45 -16.64 21.42
N ASN A 374 15.77 -16.78 21.23
CA ASN A 374 16.47 -18.04 21.51
C ASN A 374 16.40 -18.40 23.00
N ALA A 375 16.66 -17.44 23.90
CA ALA A 375 16.54 -17.70 25.33
C ALA A 375 15.13 -18.13 25.71
N LEU A 376 14.08 -17.46 25.20
CA LEU A 376 12.70 -17.85 25.47
C LEU A 376 12.35 -19.22 24.91
N LEU A 377 12.88 -19.57 23.73
CA LEU A 377 12.70 -20.88 23.14
C LEU A 377 13.35 -21.98 23.99
N GLU A 378 14.51 -21.72 24.58
CA GLU A 378 15.21 -22.66 25.47
C GLU A 378 14.56 -22.77 26.86
N ILE A 379 14.14 -21.64 27.44
CA ILE A 379 13.42 -21.58 28.73
C ILE A 379 12.06 -22.28 28.60
N SER A 380 11.26 -21.96 27.57
CA SER A 380 9.91 -22.51 27.37
C SER A 380 9.88 -24.02 27.09
N THR A 381 10.99 -24.58 26.63
CA THR A 381 11.14 -26.03 26.42
C THR A 381 11.73 -26.75 27.63
N GLY A 382 12.07 -26.03 28.70
CA GLY A 382 12.72 -26.55 29.90
C GLY A 382 14.12 -27.12 29.64
N ARG A 383 14.76 -26.71 28.54
CA ARG A 383 16.06 -27.25 28.09
C ARG A 383 17.23 -26.32 28.39
N GLY A 384 16.97 -25.03 28.61
CA GLY A 384 18.01 -24.03 28.86
C GLY A 384 17.89 -23.35 30.21
N PRO A 385 19.02 -22.82 30.73
CA PRO A 385 19.04 -22.00 31.92
C PRO A 385 18.45 -20.61 31.64
N GLY A 386 17.60 -20.09 32.52
CA GLY A 386 17.08 -18.73 32.39
C GLY A 386 15.72 -18.56 33.05
N SER A 387 15.26 -17.32 33.10
CA SER A 387 13.97 -16.98 33.69
C SER A 387 13.32 -15.80 32.97
N LEU A 388 11.99 -15.75 33.03
CA LEU A 388 11.20 -14.59 32.64
C LEU A 388 10.46 -14.08 33.87
N THR A 389 10.68 -12.81 34.20
CA THR A 389 9.89 -12.10 35.21
C THR A 389 8.95 -11.12 34.54
N VAL A 390 7.71 -11.03 35.01
CA VAL A 390 6.71 -10.06 34.59
C VAL A 390 6.15 -9.42 35.85
N ASP A 391 6.21 -8.09 35.91
CA ASP A 391 5.81 -7.30 37.09
C ASP A 391 6.47 -7.80 38.40
N GLY A 392 7.76 -8.13 38.31
CA GLY A 392 8.55 -8.66 39.42
C GLY A 392 8.29 -10.12 39.79
N VAL A 393 7.33 -10.80 39.13
CA VAL A 393 7.00 -12.21 39.40
C VAL A 393 7.64 -13.12 38.35
N GLU A 394 8.41 -14.11 38.80
CA GLU A 394 8.98 -15.13 37.92
C GLU A 394 7.89 -16.10 37.43
N LEU A 395 7.80 -16.27 36.10
CA LEU A 395 6.79 -17.12 35.49
C LEU A 395 7.27 -18.58 35.38
N PRO A 396 6.41 -19.55 35.73
CA PRO A 396 6.76 -20.96 35.62
C PRO A 396 6.85 -21.39 34.14
N VAL A 397 7.69 -22.41 33.85
CA VAL A 397 7.96 -22.90 32.49
C VAL A 397 6.68 -23.26 31.73
N GLU A 398 5.67 -23.77 32.42
CA GLU A 398 4.36 -24.11 31.85
C GLU A 398 3.67 -22.91 31.20
N ARG A 399 3.77 -21.71 31.81
CA ARG A 399 3.20 -20.46 31.26
C ARG A 399 4.00 -19.93 30.07
N LEU A 400 5.27 -20.36 29.94
CA LEU A 400 6.17 -19.89 28.89
C LEU A 400 6.09 -20.72 27.61
N ARG A 401 5.42 -21.88 27.64
CA ARG A 401 5.29 -22.78 26.48
C ARG A 401 4.79 -22.11 25.21
N ASP A 402 3.92 -21.12 25.37
CA ASP A 402 3.33 -20.34 24.27
C ASP A 402 3.76 -18.87 24.30
N ALA A 403 4.84 -18.55 25.02
CA ALA A 403 5.38 -17.20 25.06
C ALA A 403 5.84 -16.75 23.66
N THR A 404 5.55 -15.49 23.35
CA THR A 404 5.96 -14.82 22.12
C THR A 404 6.64 -13.49 22.43
N VAL A 405 7.51 -13.07 21.52
CA VAL A 405 8.10 -11.73 21.49
C VAL A 405 7.57 -11.01 20.27
N THR A 406 6.93 -9.87 20.48
CA THR A 406 6.44 -9.00 19.42
C THR A 406 7.28 -7.74 19.40
N VAL A 407 7.94 -7.47 18.28
CA VAL A 407 8.50 -6.15 18.01
C VAL A 407 7.37 -5.26 17.51
N VAL A 408 7.06 -4.21 18.26
CA VAL A 408 5.99 -3.26 17.94
C VAL A 408 6.58 -2.10 17.16
N VAL A 409 6.28 -2.05 15.86
CA VAL A 409 6.76 -1.00 14.94
C VAL A 409 5.93 0.26 15.17
N PRO A 410 6.55 1.42 15.41
CA PRO A 410 5.85 2.68 15.67
C PRO A 410 5.08 3.16 14.42
N LYS A 411 4.08 4.01 14.62
CA LYS A 411 3.47 4.79 13.53
C LYS A 411 4.29 6.05 13.22
N ARG A 412 4.97 6.58 14.24
CA ARG A 412 5.77 7.81 14.20
C ARG A 412 7.09 7.59 14.93
N LEU A 413 8.21 8.02 14.36
CA LEU A 413 9.55 7.87 14.95
C LEU A 413 9.69 8.61 16.28
N GLU A 414 8.87 9.64 16.52
CA GLU A 414 8.84 10.34 17.81
C GLU A 414 8.39 9.44 18.97
N TRP A 415 7.68 8.34 18.71
CA TRP A 415 7.27 7.38 19.76
C TRP A 415 8.42 6.49 20.24
N CYS A 416 9.55 6.47 19.53
CA CYS A 416 10.71 5.61 19.82
C CYS A 416 11.60 6.18 20.94
N ASN A 417 10.99 6.61 22.05
CA ASN A 417 11.70 7.09 23.22
C ASN A 417 11.06 6.56 24.50
N ASP A 418 11.86 6.44 25.56
CA ASP A 418 11.43 5.83 26.82
C ASP A 418 10.34 6.67 27.53
N ASP A 419 10.38 8.01 27.41
CA ASP A 419 9.40 8.90 28.04
C ASP A 419 7.98 8.66 27.48
N PHE A 420 7.85 8.53 26.16
CA PHE A 420 6.58 8.24 25.50
C PHE A 420 6.06 6.85 25.92
N ILE A 421 6.92 5.84 25.89
CA ILE A 421 6.55 4.47 26.28
C ILE A 421 6.06 4.43 27.72
N ASP A 422 6.75 5.12 28.62
CA ASP A 422 6.38 5.12 30.04
C ASP A 422 5.10 5.93 30.30
N LEU A 423 4.94 7.10 29.68
CA LEU A 423 3.76 7.96 29.85
C LEU A 423 2.50 7.35 29.22
N GLU A 424 2.57 6.91 27.96
CA GLU A 424 1.38 6.54 27.18
C GLU A 424 1.02 5.06 27.31
N LEU A 425 1.98 4.19 27.64
CA LEU A 425 1.73 2.74 27.71
C LEU A 425 1.86 2.17 29.12
N ALA A 426 2.91 2.53 29.85
CA ALA A 426 3.14 1.96 31.18
C ALA A 426 2.20 2.57 32.23
N GLN A 427 2.11 3.90 32.30
CA GLN A 427 1.24 4.59 33.28
C GLN A 427 -0.26 4.36 33.01
N THR A 428 -0.65 4.13 31.76
CA THR A 428 -2.01 3.77 31.37
C THR A 428 -2.35 2.29 31.64
N GLY A 429 -1.36 1.48 32.02
CA GLY A 429 -1.52 0.06 32.29
C GLY A 429 -1.66 -0.81 31.05
N LEU A 430 -1.43 -0.27 29.85
CA LEU A 430 -1.46 -1.04 28.59
C LEU A 430 -0.31 -2.05 28.51
N VAL A 431 0.79 -1.80 29.20
CA VAL A 431 1.92 -2.72 29.34
C VAL A 431 2.45 -2.76 30.76
N VAL A 432 3.03 -3.89 31.15
CA VAL A 432 3.74 -4.10 32.42
C VAL A 432 5.23 -4.39 32.17
N PRO A 433 6.13 -4.07 33.11
CA PRO A 433 7.55 -4.37 32.95
C PRO A 433 7.80 -5.88 32.91
N ALA A 434 8.73 -6.30 32.06
CA ALA A 434 9.18 -7.68 31.98
C ALA A 434 10.71 -7.75 31.86
N THR A 435 11.33 -8.83 32.32
CA THR A 435 12.77 -9.03 32.19
C THR A 435 13.09 -10.47 31.86
N VAL A 436 13.83 -10.67 30.76
CA VAL A 436 14.37 -11.97 30.36
C VAL A 436 15.82 -12.09 30.82
N SER A 437 16.11 -13.15 31.58
CA SER A 437 17.45 -13.47 32.06
C SER A 437 17.93 -14.77 31.43
N HIS A 438 19.15 -14.77 30.90
CA HIS A 438 19.79 -15.94 30.31
C HIS A 438 21.31 -15.84 30.52
N PRO A 439 22.04 -16.95 30.79
CA PRO A 439 23.49 -16.89 31.04
C PRO A 439 24.33 -16.35 29.87
N ASP A 440 23.85 -16.52 28.64
CA ASP A 440 24.51 -15.97 27.45
C ASP A 440 24.34 -14.45 27.31
N PHE A 441 23.52 -13.82 28.15
CA PHE A 441 23.38 -12.38 28.17
C PHE A 441 24.40 -11.76 29.11
N SER A 442 25.09 -10.72 28.65
CA SER A 442 25.98 -9.92 29.52
C SER A 442 25.22 -9.19 30.64
N ARG A 443 23.91 -9.02 30.48
CA ARG A 443 22.98 -8.44 31.46
C ARG A 443 21.54 -8.89 31.18
N PRO A 444 20.65 -8.93 32.17
CA PRO A 444 19.22 -9.14 31.94
C PRO A 444 18.66 -8.15 30.90
N ARG A 445 17.70 -8.61 30.09
CA ARG A 445 17.08 -7.82 29.03
C ARG A 445 15.72 -7.32 29.52
N ALA A 446 15.65 -6.03 29.81
CA ALA A 446 14.38 -5.36 30.12
C ALA A 446 13.50 -5.29 28.86
N MET A 447 12.21 -5.53 29.04
CA MET A 447 11.18 -5.53 28.02
C MET A 447 9.86 -5.04 28.62
N LYS A 448 8.84 -4.94 27.78
CA LYS A 448 7.45 -4.77 28.24
C LYS A 448 6.67 -6.06 27.97
N CYS A 449 5.53 -6.23 28.61
CA CYS A 449 4.62 -7.35 28.40
C CYS A 449 3.19 -6.82 28.39
N LEU A 450 2.30 -7.41 27.60
CA LEU A 450 0.87 -7.17 27.81
C LEU A 450 0.48 -7.70 29.21
N PRO A 451 -0.46 -7.04 29.91
CA PRO A 451 -0.97 -7.53 31.19
C PRO A 451 -1.36 -9.00 31.10
N LEU A 452 -0.96 -9.79 32.11
CA LEU A 452 -1.19 -11.22 32.11
C LEU A 452 -2.68 -11.51 32.32
N VAL A 453 -3.26 -12.30 31.42
CA VAL A 453 -4.61 -12.84 31.53
C VAL A 453 -4.50 -14.36 31.67
N ASP A 454 -5.29 -14.93 32.57
CA ASP A 454 -5.30 -16.38 32.78
C ASP A 454 -5.80 -17.12 31.54
N GLY A 455 -5.09 -18.19 31.18
CA GLY A 455 -5.36 -18.96 29.95
C GLY A 455 -4.86 -18.31 28.66
N GLU A 456 -4.41 -17.05 28.67
CA GLU A 456 -3.80 -16.41 27.51
C GLU A 456 -2.29 -16.64 27.42
N PRO A 457 -1.72 -16.66 26.20
CA PRO A 457 -0.27 -16.76 26.01
C PRO A 457 0.44 -15.49 26.49
N VAL A 458 1.65 -15.66 27.02
CA VAL A 458 2.51 -14.54 27.44
C VAL A 458 3.01 -13.79 26.19
N ARG A 459 2.73 -12.49 26.12
CA ARG A 459 3.06 -11.63 24.98
C ARG A 459 4.07 -10.57 25.41
N LEU A 460 5.35 -10.89 25.26
CA LEU A 460 6.43 -9.94 25.46
C LEU A 460 6.50 -8.98 24.29
N LEU A 461 6.81 -7.74 24.60
CA LEU A 461 6.86 -6.64 23.65
C LEU A 461 8.22 -5.96 23.75
N ASP A 462 8.86 -5.77 22.59
CA ASP A 462 9.79 -4.67 22.43
C ASP A 462 9.03 -3.54 21.74
N VAL A 463 8.63 -2.56 22.55
CA VAL A 463 7.74 -1.50 22.10
C VAL A 463 8.56 -0.36 21.52
N PHE A 464 8.29 -0.01 20.26
CA PHE A 464 8.91 1.09 19.53
C PHE A 464 10.44 1.08 19.62
N PRO A 465 11.13 0.24 18.83
CA PRO A 465 12.58 0.07 18.92
C PRO A 465 13.32 1.41 18.99
N THR A 466 13.84 1.77 20.17
CA THR A 466 14.40 3.09 20.44
C THR A 466 15.63 3.40 19.56
N THR A 467 16.23 2.37 18.97
CA THR A 467 17.25 2.52 17.92
C THR A 467 16.77 3.35 16.72
N LEU A 468 15.47 3.38 16.44
CA LEU A 468 14.87 4.19 15.38
C LEU A 468 14.87 5.70 15.68
N SER A 469 15.08 6.14 16.92
CA SER A 469 15.18 7.58 17.24
C SER A 469 16.28 8.28 16.43
N THR A 470 17.42 7.60 16.23
CA THR A 470 18.55 8.08 15.41
C THR A 470 18.20 8.28 13.93
N VAL A 471 17.15 7.60 13.43
CA VAL A 471 16.66 7.78 12.07
C VAL A 471 15.96 9.13 11.93
N ALA A 472 15.19 9.55 12.94
CA ALA A 472 14.53 10.85 12.94
C ALA A 472 15.55 12.00 12.94
N GLU A 473 16.59 11.90 13.78
CA GLU A 473 17.70 12.87 13.82
C GLU A 473 18.40 12.97 12.45
N SER A 474 18.67 11.83 11.80
CA SER A 474 19.28 11.79 10.48
C SER A 474 18.38 12.36 9.36
N ILE A 475 17.06 12.28 9.50
CA ILE A 475 16.13 12.95 8.57
C ILE A 475 16.18 14.46 8.79
N ASP A 476 16.09 14.92 10.04
CA ASP A 476 16.08 16.34 10.38
C ASP A 476 17.35 17.05 9.87
N GLU A 477 18.53 16.44 10.08
CA GLU A 477 19.81 16.96 9.60
C GLU A 477 19.91 17.06 8.08
N ARG A 478 19.34 16.09 7.35
CA ARG A 478 19.40 16.06 5.86
C ARG A 478 18.52 17.12 5.21
N PHE A 479 17.44 17.51 5.87
CA PHE A 479 16.44 18.41 5.30
C PHE A 479 16.43 19.81 5.92
N ASP A 480 17.35 20.09 6.85
CA ASP A 480 17.40 21.34 7.63
C ASP A 480 16.04 21.65 8.29
N VAL A 481 15.38 20.59 8.76
CA VAL A 481 14.05 20.67 9.36
C VAL A 481 14.22 20.90 10.86
N ASP A 482 13.63 21.99 11.35
CA ASP A 482 13.44 22.19 12.79
C ASP A 482 12.69 20.99 13.37
N PRO A 483 13.24 20.25 14.36
CA PRO A 483 12.59 19.11 14.99
C PRO A 483 11.18 19.43 15.53
N HIS A 484 10.87 20.70 15.81
CA HIS A 484 9.54 21.16 16.23
C HIS A 484 8.55 21.35 15.06
N ARG A 485 8.97 21.14 13.81
CA ARG A 485 8.18 21.33 12.58
C ARG A 485 8.06 20.06 11.73
N ARG A 486 8.13 18.88 12.35
CA ARG A 486 7.90 17.54 11.77
C ARG A 486 6.43 17.28 11.34
N THR A 487 5.79 18.28 10.71
CA THR A 487 4.37 18.28 10.36
C THR A 487 4.14 18.36 8.86
N SER A 488 5.18 18.61 8.06
CA SER A 488 5.04 18.64 6.61
C SER A 488 4.73 17.24 6.06
N ASP A 489 3.86 17.17 5.06
CA ASP A 489 3.53 15.91 4.37
C ASP A 489 4.78 15.21 3.82
N HIS A 490 5.77 16.01 3.43
CA HIS A 490 7.06 15.54 2.94
C HIS A 490 7.87 14.80 4.02
N TRP A 491 7.98 15.39 5.22
CA TRP A 491 8.68 14.74 6.33
C TRP A 491 7.96 13.47 6.77
N ARG A 492 6.62 13.49 6.83
CA ARG A 492 5.79 12.31 7.15
C ARG A 492 5.95 11.18 6.14
N ALA A 493 6.05 11.49 4.85
CA ALA A 493 6.28 10.49 3.82
C ALA A 493 7.65 9.81 3.98
N LEU A 494 8.70 10.56 4.33
CA LEU A 494 10.03 10.03 4.59
C LEU A 494 10.08 9.20 5.88
N GLU A 495 9.44 9.69 6.94
CA GLU A 495 9.27 8.97 8.20
C GLU A 495 8.66 7.58 7.96
N GLN A 496 7.53 7.53 7.27
CA GLN A 496 6.85 6.28 6.96
C GLN A 496 7.75 5.36 6.11
N LYS A 497 8.42 5.92 5.10
CA LYS A 497 9.33 5.17 4.22
C LYS A 497 10.46 4.50 5.01
N GLU A 498 11.05 5.17 5.99
CA GLU A 498 12.12 4.59 6.82
C GLU A 498 11.60 3.57 7.84
N ILE A 499 10.43 3.80 8.43
CA ILE A 499 9.76 2.83 9.31
C ILE A 499 9.47 1.53 8.54
N ASP A 500 8.87 1.64 7.36
CA ASP A 500 8.52 0.50 6.50
C ASP A 500 9.79 -0.28 6.07
N ARG A 501 10.87 0.45 5.75
CA ARG A 501 12.18 -0.13 5.43
C ARG A 501 12.75 -0.93 6.60
N PHE A 502 12.79 -0.35 7.80
CA PHE A 502 13.27 -1.04 9.00
C PHE A 502 12.45 -2.31 9.25
N GLN A 503 11.12 -2.21 9.22
CA GLN A 503 10.21 -3.33 9.44
C GLN A 503 10.46 -4.46 8.43
N SER A 504 10.48 -4.14 7.14
CA SER A 504 10.69 -5.12 6.08
C SER A 504 12.02 -5.87 6.23
N LYS A 505 13.12 -5.15 6.52
CA LYS A 505 14.43 -5.78 6.70
C LYS A 505 14.52 -6.61 7.98
N LEU A 506 13.92 -6.14 9.08
CA LEU A 506 13.86 -6.91 10.33
C LEU A 506 13.11 -8.23 10.13
N ILE A 507 11.95 -8.20 9.45
CA ILE A 507 11.17 -9.39 9.10
C ILE A 507 12.01 -10.36 8.26
N LYS A 508 12.72 -9.86 7.24
CA LYS A 508 13.60 -10.68 6.39
C LYS A 508 14.68 -11.39 7.21
N ARG A 509 15.31 -10.68 8.15
CA ARG A 509 16.34 -11.24 9.04
C ARG A 509 15.78 -12.31 9.97
N ILE A 510 14.64 -12.05 10.59
CA ILE A 510 13.93 -13.03 11.44
C ILE A 510 13.57 -14.27 10.63
N ARG A 511 13.03 -14.12 9.42
CA ARG A 511 12.71 -15.25 8.52
C ARG A 511 13.96 -16.05 8.17
N SER A 512 15.07 -15.39 7.81
CA SER A 512 16.32 -16.09 7.47
C SER A 512 16.93 -16.87 8.64
N ALA A 513 16.66 -16.46 9.88
CA ALA A 513 17.09 -17.18 11.09
C ALA A 513 16.04 -18.19 11.59
N GLY A 514 14.83 -18.17 11.01
CA GLY A 514 13.61 -18.81 11.52
C GLY A 514 13.62 -20.33 11.52
N ASP A 515 14.54 -20.96 10.78
CA ASP A 515 14.67 -22.42 10.68
C ASP A 515 15.39 -23.06 11.89
N ARG A 516 15.98 -22.23 12.78
CA ARG A 516 16.50 -22.73 14.05
C ARG A 516 15.37 -23.31 14.91
N ARG A 517 15.60 -24.51 15.45
CA ARG A 517 14.62 -25.29 16.20
C ARG A 517 15.20 -25.76 17.54
N VAL A 518 14.41 -25.72 18.60
CA VAL A 518 14.71 -26.35 19.88
C VAL A 518 13.50 -27.18 20.29
N GLY A 519 13.68 -28.50 20.41
CA GLY A 519 12.55 -29.40 20.64
C GLY A 519 11.55 -29.36 19.47
N PRO A 520 10.24 -29.19 19.69
CA PRO A 520 9.24 -29.10 18.62
C PRO A 520 9.02 -27.69 18.04
N ARG A 521 9.57 -26.62 18.67
CA ARG A 521 9.27 -25.23 18.29
C ARG A 521 10.38 -24.62 17.44
N PHE A 522 9.98 -23.80 16.46
CA PHE A 522 10.89 -23.00 15.64
C PHE A 522 10.97 -21.57 16.17
N LEU A 523 12.09 -20.91 15.89
CA LEU A 523 12.29 -19.50 16.26
C LEU A 523 11.21 -18.58 15.65
N ARG A 524 10.74 -18.90 14.43
CA ARG A 524 9.64 -18.17 13.77
C ARG A 524 8.29 -18.28 14.50
N ASP A 525 8.13 -19.26 15.38
CA ASP A 525 6.90 -19.44 16.16
C ASP A 525 6.91 -18.58 17.44
N VAL A 526 8.07 -18.00 17.79
CA VAL A 526 8.28 -17.18 18.99
C VAL A 526 8.27 -15.70 18.63
N ILE A 527 8.81 -15.31 17.47
CA ILE A 527 8.97 -13.90 17.09
C ILE A 527 7.84 -13.44 16.19
N ARG A 528 7.26 -12.28 16.51
CA ARG A 528 6.32 -11.55 15.67
C ARG A 528 6.81 -10.12 15.46
N VAL A 529 6.41 -9.53 14.34
CA VAL A 529 6.55 -8.09 14.08
C VAL A 529 5.15 -7.59 13.80
N SER A 530 4.72 -6.54 14.51
CA SER A 530 3.36 -6.00 14.42
C SER A 530 3.42 -4.48 14.48
N THR A 531 2.44 -3.81 13.88
CA THR A 531 2.35 -2.35 13.93
C THR A 531 1.73 -1.91 15.27
N ALA A 532 2.03 -0.68 15.68
CA ALA A 532 1.44 -0.07 16.87
C ALA A 532 -0.09 -0.17 16.87
N ALA A 533 -0.73 0.19 15.76
CA ALA A 533 -2.18 0.13 15.62
C ALA A 533 -2.79 -1.28 15.77
N ALA A 534 -2.02 -2.34 15.48
CA ALA A 534 -2.49 -3.71 15.65
C ALA A 534 -2.39 -4.18 17.11
N VAL A 535 -1.47 -3.62 17.89
CA VAL A 535 -1.22 -4.01 19.29
C VAL A 535 -1.95 -3.08 20.27
N PHE A 536 -2.00 -1.79 19.94
CA PHE A 536 -2.60 -0.71 20.72
C PHE A 536 -3.56 0.09 19.80
N PRO A 537 -4.76 -0.43 19.52
CA PRO A 537 -5.70 0.22 18.60
C PRO A 537 -6.19 1.58 19.10
N ASP A 538 -6.21 1.78 20.42
CA ASP A 538 -6.65 3.03 21.06
C ASP A 538 -5.54 4.09 21.14
N LEU A 539 -4.32 3.75 20.70
CA LEU A 539 -3.19 4.67 20.63
C LEU A 539 -3.26 5.51 19.34
N ASP A 540 -4.33 6.29 19.19
CA ASP A 540 -4.52 7.23 18.07
C ASP A 540 -4.34 8.66 18.57
N GLY A 541 -3.09 9.14 18.48
CA GLY A 541 -2.66 10.52 18.74
C GLY A 541 -1.62 10.99 17.72
#